data_AF-D4K184-F1
#
_entry.id   AF-D4K184-F1
#
_cell.length_a   1.000
_cell.length_b   1.000
_cell.length_c   1.000
_cell.angle_alpha   90.00
_cell.angle_beta   90.00
_cell.angle_gamma   90.00
#
_symmetry.space_group_name_H-M   'P 1'
#
loop_
_entity.id
_entity.type
_entity.pdbx_description
1 polymer ?
#
loop_
_entity_poly.entity_id
_entity_poly.type
_entity_poly.pdbx_seq_one_letter_code
_entity_poly.pdbx_strand_id
1 'polypeptide(L)'
;MGFNNGFEHVRLENKWKKLRIQYREAGMSEEAIQEMYNFDVQVVNSEQRYYRHSKDLAFNDADTEDTHSNDRYEEAILMADTYRETKSRFTWIGEIEDERLLSALEKLKEEDLKILTLYAYDGYTVTEISKVLRCSQPTISIKIKRITKFLKNFEFDAMD
;
A
#
# COMPACT_ATOMS: atom_id res chain seq x y z
N MET A 1 22.39 -9.94 21.72
CA MET A 1 21.77 -11.23 22.09
C MET A 1 20.31 -11.17 21.67
N GLY A 2 19.83 -12.12 20.87
CA GLY A 2 18.50 -12.05 20.24
C GLY A 2 17.36 -12.49 21.16
N PHE A 3 16.22 -11.79 21.11
CA PHE A 3 15.02 -12.14 21.88
C PHE A 3 14.28 -13.31 21.19
N ASN A 4 14.21 -14.48 21.82
CA ASN A 4 13.51 -15.66 21.30
C ASN A 4 12.17 -15.88 22.03
N ASN A 5 11.06 -15.71 21.30
CA ASN A 5 9.71 -15.75 21.84
C ASN A 5 9.37 -17.07 22.56
N GLY A 6 9.66 -18.21 21.93
CA GLY A 6 9.36 -19.51 22.52
C GLY A 6 10.20 -19.78 23.77
N PHE A 7 11.46 -19.33 23.77
CA PHE A 7 12.35 -19.49 24.90
C PHE A 7 11.95 -18.63 26.10
N GLU A 8 11.57 -17.37 25.89
CA GLU A 8 11.19 -16.47 27.00
C GLU A 8 9.86 -16.90 27.65
N HIS A 9 8.89 -17.41 26.89
CA HIS A 9 7.68 -18.00 27.48
C HIS A 9 7.99 -19.24 28.33
N VAL A 10 8.83 -20.15 27.84
CA VAL A 10 9.25 -21.34 28.59
C VAL A 10 10.02 -20.95 29.85
N ARG A 11 10.90 -19.94 29.75
CA ARG A 11 11.66 -19.41 30.88
C ARG A 11 10.76 -18.78 31.93
N LEU A 12 9.75 -17.99 31.52
CA LEU A 12 8.77 -17.40 32.40
C LEU A 12 7.97 -18.48 33.13
N GLU A 13 7.44 -19.46 32.40
CA GLU A 13 6.63 -20.54 32.99
C GLU A 13 7.46 -21.37 33.99
N ASN A 14 8.73 -21.63 33.70
CA ASN A 14 9.62 -22.34 34.61
C ASN A 14 9.92 -21.57 35.91
N LYS A 15 10.04 -20.23 35.85
CA LYS A 15 10.15 -19.40 37.06
C LYS A 15 8.85 -19.45 37.87
N TRP A 16 7.72 -19.34 37.19
CA TRP A 16 6.40 -19.28 37.81
C TRP A 16 5.97 -20.57 38.52
N LYS A 17 6.48 -21.74 38.11
CA LYS A 17 6.25 -23.01 38.84
C LYS A 17 6.63 -22.93 40.32
N LYS A 18 7.74 -22.28 40.66
CA LYS A 18 8.19 -22.14 42.07
C LYS A 18 7.48 -20.99 42.78
N LEU A 19 7.26 -19.88 42.08
CA LEU A 19 6.58 -18.69 42.62
C LEU A 19 5.13 -18.99 43.03
N ARG A 20 4.37 -19.74 42.21
CA ARG A 20 2.99 -20.15 42.57
C ARG A 20 2.94 -20.91 43.89
N ILE A 21 3.93 -21.77 44.16
CA ILE A 21 4.00 -22.54 45.42
C ILE A 21 4.29 -21.60 46.60
N GLN A 22 5.32 -20.76 46.49
CA GLN A 22 5.70 -19.82 47.55
C GLN A 22 4.58 -18.84 47.89
N TYR A 23 3.86 -18.37 46.87
CA TYR A 23 2.77 -17.43 47.04
C TYR A 23 1.53 -18.05 47.67
N ARG A 24 1.23 -19.32 47.35
CA ARG A 24 0.18 -20.08 48.06
C ARG A 24 0.57 -20.34 49.51
N GLU A 25 1.82 -20.70 49.77
CA GLU A 25 2.35 -20.89 51.14
C GLU A 25 2.32 -19.59 51.96
N ALA A 26 2.51 -18.44 51.32
CA ALA A 26 2.36 -17.11 51.92
C ALA A 26 0.89 -16.68 52.13
N GLY A 27 -0.08 -17.52 51.75
CA GLY A 27 -1.51 -17.27 51.95
C GLY A 27 -2.14 -16.30 50.94
N MET A 28 -1.51 -16.06 49.79
CA MET A 28 -2.12 -15.24 48.74
C MET A 28 -3.25 -15.99 48.03
N SER A 29 -4.28 -15.24 47.63
CA SER A 29 -5.39 -15.78 46.84
C SER A 29 -4.92 -16.17 45.44
N GLU A 30 -5.57 -17.19 44.86
CA GLU A 30 -5.27 -17.65 43.52
C GLU A 30 -5.49 -16.55 42.46
N GLU A 31 -6.45 -15.66 42.71
CA GLU A 31 -6.71 -14.46 41.91
C GLU A 31 -5.51 -13.51 41.88
N ALA A 32 -4.94 -13.19 43.06
CA ALA A 32 -3.77 -12.33 43.15
C ALA A 32 -2.53 -12.97 42.49
N ILE A 33 -2.36 -14.28 42.63
CA ILE A 33 -1.28 -15.03 41.97
C ILE A 33 -1.43 -14.97 40.44
N GLN A 34 -2.66 -15.09 39.95
CA GLN A 34 -2.95 -15.02 38.52
C GLN A 34 -2.77 -13.61 37.95
N GLU A 35 -3.16 -12.56 38.68
CA GLU A 35 -2.92 -11.17 38.27
C GLU A 35 -1.43 -10.86 38.16
N MET A 36 -0.62 -11.32 39.11
CA MET A 36 0.83 -11.16 39.06
C MET A 36 1.46 -11.91 37.88
N TYR A 37 0.96 -13.11 37.55
CA TYR A 37 1.38 -13.83 36.35
C TYR A 37 1.02 -13.08 35.06
N ASN A 38 -0.20 -12.55 34.99
CA ASN A 38 -0.65 -11.78 33.84
C ASN A 38 0.18 -10.51 33.65
N PHE A 39 0.57 -9.83 34.73
CA PHE A 39 1.47 -8.69 34.69
C PHE A 39 2.82 -9.06 34.09
N ASP A 40 3.47 -10.13 34.57
CA ASP A 40 4.75 -10.58 34.03
C ASP A 40 4.66 -10.97 32.55
N VAL A 41 3.56 -11.58 32.11
CA VAL A 41 3.32 -11.87 30.69
C VAL A 41 3.22 -10.58 29.88
N GLN A 42 2.54 -9.56 30.40
CA GLN A 42 2.45 -8.26 29.74
C GLN A 42 3.81 -7.57 29.60
N VAL A 43 4.69 -7.71 30.61
CA VAL A 43 6.06 -7.20 30.58
C VAL A 43 6.85 -7.86 29.45
N VAL A 44 6.86 -9.19 29.37
CA VAL A 44 7.55 -9.94 28.29
C VAL A 44 7.01 -9.55 26.91
N ASN A 45 5.70 -9.38 26.76
CA ASN A 45 5.08 -8.91 25.52
C ASN A 45 5.44 -7.45 25.18
N SER A 46 5.63 -6.60 26.19
CA SER A 46 6.07 -5.21 25.99
C SER A 46 7.52 -5.13 25.55
N GLU A 47 8.41 -5.93 26.16
CA GLU A 47 9.81 -6.05 25.76
C GLU A 47 9.94 -6.60 24.34
N GLN A 48 9.10 -7.56 23.96
CA GLN A 48 9.01 -8.07 22.60
C GLN A 48 8.62 -6.96 21.61
N ARG A 49 7.57 -6.18 21.92
CA ARG A 49 7.14 -5.06 21.08
C ARG A 49 8.26 -4.03 20.92
N TYR A 50 8.91 -3.67 22.03
CA TYR A 50 10.05 -2.76 22.01
C TYR A 50 11.17 -3.30 21.12
N TYR A 51 11.57 -4.57 21.29
CA TYR A 51 12.65 -5.18 20.50
C TYR A 51 12.34 -5.23 19.00
N ARG A 52 11.11 -5.59 18.61
CA ARG A 52 10.66 -5.58 17.21
C ARG A 52 10.72 -4.19 16.61
N HIS A 53 10.12 -3.21 17.28
CA HIS A 53 10.13 -1.82 16.79
C HIS A 53 11.54 -1.19 16.81
N SER A 54 12.39 -1.53 17.77
CA SER A 54 13.77 -1.04 17.80
C SER A 54 14.66 -1.69 16.75
N LYS A 55 14.45 -2.98 16.45
CA LYS A 55 15.16 -3.68 15.37
C LYS A 55 14.75 -3.15 14.00
N ASP A 56 13.45 -2.88 13.79
CA ASP A 56 12.96 -2.29 12.55
C ASP A 56 13.55 -0.87 12.29
N LEU A 57 14.03 -0.19 13.34
CA LEU A 57 14.69 1.12 13.26
C LEU A 57 16.23 1.03 13.19
N ALA A 58 16.81 -0.15 13.36
CA ALA A 58 18.25 -0.35 13.20
C ALA A 58 18.58 -0.33 11.71
N PHE A 59 18.75 0.90 11.18
CA PHE A 59 19.33 1.13 9.86
C PHE A 59 20.68 0.43 9.78
N ASN A 60 20.76 -0.60 8.94
CA ASN A 60 22.00 -1.14 8.37
C ASN A 60 23.19 -1.23 9.34
N ASP A 61 23.13 -2.12 10.33
CA ASP A 61 24.39 -2.77 10.74
C ASP A 61 24.68 -3.83 9.68
N ALA A 62 25.68 -3.56 8.85
CA ALA A 62 26.08 -4.32 7.67
C ALA A 62 26.58 -5.76 7.95
N ASP A 63 26.30 -6.33 9.13
CA ASP A 63 26.88 -7.59 9.63
C ASP A 63 25.86 -8.58 10.23
N THR A 64 24.55 -8.38 10.01
CA THR A 64 23.56 -9.41 10.39
C THR A 64 22.78 -9.91 9.18
N GLU A 65 23.09 -11.15 8.78
CA GLU A 65 22.39 -12.01 7.82
C GLU A 65 20.95 -12.34 8.25
N ASP A 66 20.10 -11.35 8.55
CA ASP A 66 18.70 -11.57 8.93
C ASP A 66 17.79 -11.04 7.81
N THR A 67 17.78 -11.80 6.72
CA THR A 67 17.11 -11.55 5.43
C THR A 67 15.58 -11.46 5.51
N HIS A 68 14.97 -11.50 6.70
CA HIS A 68 13.51 -11.49 6.88
C HIS A 68 12.88 -10.09 6.89
N SER A 69 13.69 -9.01 7.00
CA SER A 69 13.18 -7.65 6.84
C SER A 69 13.00 -7.25 5.38
N ASN A 70 13.62 -7.98 4.44
CA ASN A 70 13.64 -7.59 3.03
C ASN A 70 12.35 -7.98 2.29
N ASP A 71 11.67 -9.06 2.68
CA ASP A 71 10.48 -9.58 1.99
C ASP A 71 9.35 -8.54 1.85
N ARG A 72 9.15 -7.69 2.86
CA ARG A 72 8.13 -6.63 2.83
C ARG A 72 8.51 -5.45 1.94
N TYR A 73 9.80 -5.16 1.82
CA TYR A 73 10.28 -4.14 0.89
C TYR A 73 10.34 -4.70 -0.52
N GLU A 74 10.67 -5.98 -0.70
CA GLU A 74 10.59 -6.68 -1.97
C GLU A 74 9.15 -6.70 -2.48
N GLU A 75 8.13 -7.02 -1.67
CA GLU A 75 6.72 -6.90 -2.10
C GLU A 75 6.33 -5.46 -2.48
N ALA A 76 6.84 -4.45 -1.77
CA ALA A 76 6.57 -3.04 -2.08
C ALA A 76 7.32 -2.54 -3.34
N ILE A 77 8.49 -3.09 -3.64
CA ILE A 77 9.30 -2.78 -4.84
C ILE A 77 8.81 -3.60 -6.04
N LEU A 78 8.36 -4.84 -5.81
CA LEU A 78 7.77 -5.77 -6.79
C LEU A 78 6.30 -5.49 -7.04
N MET A 79 5.67 -4.59 -6.28
CA MET A 79 4.46 -3.89 -6.68
C MET A 79 4.85 -2.98 -7.85
N ALA A 80 5.13 -3.64 -8.98
CA ALA A 80 5.69 -3.07 -10.17
C ALA A 80 4.78 -1.95 -10.63
N ASP A 81 5.33 -0.74 -10.65
CA ASP A 81 4.78 0.37 -11.40
C ASP A 81 4.60 -0.15 -12.84
N THR A 82 3.37 -0.43 -13.28
CA THR A 82 3.07 -0.84 -14.66
C THR A 82 3.16 0.35 -15.62
N TYR A 83 4.04 1.29 -15.31
CA TYR A 83 4.28 2.49 -16.08
C TYR A 83 4.99 2.14 -17.37
N ARG A 84 4.34 2.44 -18.49
CA ARG A 84 4.91 2.36 -19.84
C ARG A 84 5.35 3.75 -20.27
N GLU A 85 6.57 3.85 -20.80
CA GLU A 85 6.99 5.07 -21.49
C GLU A 85 6.14 5.28 -22.74
N THR A 86 5.41 6.41 -22.79
CA THR A 86 4.57 6.77 -23.94
C THR A 86 5.06 8.06 -24.58
N LYS A 87 4.64 8.32 -25.82
CA LYS A 87 4.93 9.61 -26.48
C LYS A 87 4.09 10.77 -25.94
N SER A 88 3.17 10.48 -25.02
CA SER A 88 2.26 11.44 -24.44
C SER A 88 2.93 12.25 -23.32
N ARG A 89 2.57 13.53 -23.20
CA ARG A 89 2.94 14.36 -22.04
C ARG A 89 2.04 14.12 -20.82
N PHE A 90 0.96 13.35 -20.99
CA PHE A 90 0.01 13.03 -19.92
C PHE A 90 0.40 11.70 -19.27
N THR A 91 0.87 11.75 -18.02
CA THR A 91 1.46 10.62 -17.29
C THR A 91 0.51 9.43 -17.13
N TRP A 92 -0.77 9.71 -16.86
CA TRP A 92 -1.81 8.69 -16.68
C TRP A 92 -2.01 7.78 -17.90
N ILE A 93 -1.56 8.20 -19.09
CA ILE A 93 -1.61 7.34 -20.29
C ILE A 93 -0.60 6.19 -20.18
N GLY A 94 0.54 6.40 -19.51
CA GLY A 94 1.52 5.33 -19.25
C GLY A 94 1.04 4.30 -18.22
N GLU A 95 0.03 4.64 -17.41
CA GLU A 95 -0.59 3.75 -16.42
C GLU A 95 -1.65 2.81 -17.04
N ILE A 96 -1.94 2.96 -18.34
CA ILE A 96 -2.95 2.14 -19.02
C ILE A 96 -2.38 0.78 -19.40
N GLU A 97 -2.91 -0.26 -18.76
CA GLU A 97 -2.52 -1.65 -19.02
C GLU A 97 -3.02 -2.15 -20.38
N ASP A 98 -4.21 -1.74 -20.81
CA ASP A 98 -4.78 -2.13 -22.11
C ASP A 98 -4.01 -1.49 -23.26
N GLU A 99 -3.17 -2.31 -23.93
CA GLU A 99 -2.34 -1.89 -25.07
C GLU A 99 -3.15 -1.34 -26.24
N ARG A 100 -4.38 -1.81 -26.44
CA ARG A 100 -5.25 -1.36 -27.53
C ARG A 100 -5.78 0.03 -27.23
N LEU A 101 -6.26 0.23 -26.01
CA LEU A 101 -6.71 1.55 -25.54
C LEU A 101 -5.55 2.54 -25.56
N LEU A 102 -4.37 2.12 -25.08
CA LEU A 102 -3.15 2.92 -25.13
C LEU A 102 -2.83 3.36 -26.56
N SER A 103 -2.81 2.43 -27.51
CA SER A 103 -2.58 2.72 -28.93
C SER A 103 -3.63 3.65 -29.54
N ALA A 104 -4.90 3.55 -29.11
CA ALA A 104 -5.97 4.43 -29.54
C ALA A 104 -5.75 5.87 -29.03
N LEU A 105 -5.34 6.00 -27.76
CA LEU A 105 -5.05 7.28 -27.14
C LEU A 105 -3.83 7.95 -27.77
N GLU A 106 -2.78 7.20 -28.09
CA GLU A 106 -1.61 7.74 -28.81
C GLU A 106 -1.94 8.25 -30.22
N LYS A 107 -3.04 7.80 -30.84
CA LYS A 107 -3.53 8.31 -32.13
C LYS A 107 -4.36 9.60 -32.00
N LEU A 108 -4.82 9.96 -30.80
CA LEU A 108 -5.57 11.19 -30.60
C LEU A 108 -4.66 12.42 -30.70
N LYS A 109 -5.24 13.53 -31.15
CA LYS A 109 -4.54 14.82 -31.13
C LYS A 109 -4.33 15.25 -29.69
N GLU A 110 -3.23 15.95 -29.43
CA GLU A 110 -2.91 16.44 -28.10
C GLU A 110 -4.01 17.32 -27.49
N GLU A 111 -4.68 18.15 -28.29
CA GLU A 111 -5.83 18.94 -27.81
C GLU A 111 -6.99 18.07 -27.31
N ASP A 112 -7.21 16.93 -27.97
CA ASP A 112 -8.27 15.99 -27.60
C ASP A 112 -7.87 15.21 -26.35
N LEU A 113 -6.60 14.81 -26.23
CA LEU A 113 -6.04 14.22 -25.01
C LEU A 113 -6.11 15.19 -23.83
N LYS A 114 -5.88 16.50 -24.05
CA LYS A 114 -6.03 17.52 -23.01
C LYS A 114 -7.47 17.62 -22.50
N ILE A 115 -8.44 17.60 -23.41
CA ILE A 115 -9.87 17.63 -23.03
C ILE A 115 -10.24 16.32 -22.30
N LEU A 116 -9.74 15.18 -22.77
CA LEU A 116 -9.99 13.90 -22.15
C LEU A 116 -9.39 13.82 -20.74
N THR A 117 -8.17 14.32 -20.55
CA THR A 117 -7.50 14.40 -19.25
C THR A 117 -8.34 15.24 -18.29
N LEU A 118 -8.70 16.46 -18.67
CA LEU A 118 -9.51 17.32 -17.80
C LEU A 118 -10.87 16.71 -17.46
N TYR A 119 -11.54 16.08 -18.44
CA TYR A 119 -12.90 15.58 -18.28
C TYR A 119 -12.98 14.24 -17.54
N ALA A 120 -12.15 13.27 -17.94
CA ALA A 120 -12.26 11.89 -17.47
C ALA A 120 -11.27 11.57 -16.34
N TYR A 121 -10.05 12.13 -16.39
CA TYR A 121 -9.02 11.87 -15.38
C TYR A 121 -9.12 12.85 -14.20
N ASP A 122 -9.19 14.17 -14.48
CA ASP A 122 -9.26 15.20 -13.44
C ASP A 122 -10.70 15.50 -12.96
N GLY A 123 -11.72 14.99 -13.66
CA GLY A 123 -13.13 15.11 -13.28
C GLY A 123 -13.77 16.50 -13.46
N TYR A 124 -13.19 17.37 -14.29
CA TYR A 124 -13.73 18.71 -14.53
C TYR A 124 -15.03 18.66 -15.33
N THR A 125 -15.97 19.55 -14.99
CA THR A 125 -17.19 19.74 -15.77
C THR A 125 -16.92 20.46 -17.10
N VAL A 126 -17.82 20.29 -18.08
CA VAL A 126 -17.76 21.02 -19.36
C VAL A 126 -17.64 22.54 -19.16
N THR A 127 -18.29 23.08 -18.12
CA THR A 127 -18.26 24.50 -17.81
C THR A 127 -16.87 24.95 -17.35
N GLU A 128 -16.20 24.18 -16.51
CA GLU A 128 -14.86 24.50 -16.01
C GLU A 128 -13.83 24.34 -17.11
N ILE A 129 -13.92 23.26 -17.91
CA ILE A 129 -13.06 23.04 -19.08
C ILE A 129 -13.18 24.21 -20.07
N SER A 130 -14.39 24.69 -20.32
CA SER A 130 -14.62 25.84 -21.22
C SER A 130 -13.89 27.10 -20.76
N LYS A 131 -13.83 27.34 -19.44
CA LYS A 131 -13.11 28.46 -18.84
C LYS A 131 -11.59 28.26 -18.94
N VAL A 132 -11.10 27.07 -18.58
CA VAL A 132 -9.67 26.72 -18.62
C VAL A 132 -9.11 26.84 -20.04
N LEU A 133 -9.84 26.30 -21.02
CA LEU A 133 -9.43 26.29 -22.43
C LEU A 133 -9.88 27.54 -23.21
N ARG A 134 -10.56 28.49 -22.55
CA ARG A 134 -11.07 29.74 -23.14
C ARG A 134 -11.87 29.51 -24.43
N CYS A 135 -12.78 28.55 -24.42
CA CYS A 135 -13.63 28.23 -25.56
C CYS A 135 -15.08 28.04 -25.13
N SER A 136 -16.00 27.89 -26.10
CA SER A 136 -17.42 27.75 -25.79
C SER A 136 -17.75 26.36 -25.23
N GLN A 137 -18.70 26.28 -24.30
CA GLN A 137 -19.17 24.98 -23.76
C GLN A 137 -19.69 24.03 -24.87
N PRO A 138 -20.46 24.49 -25.88
CA PRO A 138 -20.85 23.64 -27.00
C PRO A 138 -19.66 23.03 -27.74
N THR A 139 -18.57 23.78 -27.93
CA THR A 139 -17.34 23.28 -28.55
C THR A 139 -16.75 22.11 -27.77
N ILE A 140 -16.67 22.24 -26.44
CA ILE A 140 -16.17 21.16 -25.57
C ILE A 140 -17.09 19.94 -25.64
N SER A 141 -18.42 20.12 -25.55
CA SER A 141 -19.37 19.01 -25.66
C SER A 141 -19.27 18.27 -26.99
N ILE A 142 -19.08 18.99 -28.11
CA ILE A 142 -18.88 18.39 -29.43
C ILE A 142 -17.57 17.60 -29.49
N LYS A 143 -16.48 18.16 -28.96
CA LYS A 143 -15.17 17.48 -28.92
C LYS A 143 -15.24 16.21 -28.06
N ILE A 144 -15.86 16.25 -26.88
CA ILE A 144 -16.07 15.07 -26.03
C ILE A 144 -16.85 14.01 -26.79
N LYS A 145 -18.00 14.36 -27.41
CA LYS A 145 -18.80 13.41 -28.20
C LYS A 145 -18.00 12.76 -29.34
N ARG A 146 -17.14 13.54 -30.01
CA ARG A 146 -16.27 13.03 -31.08
C ARG A 146 -15.23 12.05 -30.53
N ILE A 147 -14.56 12.39 -29.42
CA ILE A 147 -13.58 11.52 -28.75
C ILE A 147 -14.26 10.22 -28.30
N THR A 148 -15.43 10.31 -27.64
CA THR A 148 -16.19 9.13 -27.22
C THR A 148 -16.56 8.24 -28.40
N LYS A 149 -16.98 8.81 -29.53
CA LYS A 149 -17.28 8.02 -30.73
C LYS A 149 -16.02 7.35 -31.30
N PHE A 150 -14.89 8.05 -31.31
CA PHE A 150 -13.63 7.49 -31.76
C PHE A 150 -13.20 6.30 -30.89
N LEU A 151 -13.22 6.46 -29.56
CA LEU A 151 -12.83 5.39 -28.63
C LEU A 151 -13.77 4.18 -28.71
N LYS A 152 -15.09 4.40 -28.81
CA LYS A 152 -16.07 3.31 -29.00
C LYS A 152 -15.88 2.55 -30.30
N ASN A 153 -15.55 3.25 -31.39
CA ASN A 153 -15.32 2.58 -32.67
C ASN A 153 -14.02 1.76 -32.67
N PHE A 154 -13.07 2.11 -31.81
CA PHE A 154 -11.81 1.37 -31.66
C PHE A 154 -11.99 0.01 -30.97
N GLU A 155 -13.07 -0.18 -30.20
CA GLU A 155 -13.43 -1.48 -29.61
C GLU A 155 -13.87 -2.52 -30.66
N PHE A 156 -14.30 -2.11 -31.86
CA PHE A 156 -14.87 -3.00 -32.88
C PHE A 156 -13.89 -3.51 -33.94
N ASP A 157 -12.74 -2.85 -34.15
CA ASP A 157 -11.72 -3.26 -35.13
C ASP A 157 -10.87 -4.47 -34.67
N ALA A 158 -11.29 -5.18 -33.61
CA ALA A 158 -10.58 -6.29 -33.00
C ALA A 158 -11.24 -7.68 -33.22
N MET A 159 -12.15 -7.78 -34.19
CA MET A 159 -12.89 -9.00 -34.56
C MET A 159 -12.61 -9.45 -36.02
N ASP A 160 -11.43 -9.14 -36.56
CA ASP A 160 -10.89 -9.75 -37.79
C ASP A 160 -9.46 -10.27 -37.56
#